data_AF-A0A6H9RYH7-F1
#
_entry.id   AF-A0A6H9RYH7-F1
#
_cell.length_a   1.000
_cell.length_b   1.000
_cell.length_c   1.000
_cell.angle_alpha   90.00
_cell.angle_beta   90.00
_cell.angle_gamma   90.00
#
_symmetry.space_group_name_H-M   'P 1'
#
loop_
_entity.id
_entity.type
_entity.pdbx_description
1 polymer ?
#
loop_
_entity_poly.entity_id
_entity_poly.type
_entity_poly.pdbx_seq_one_letter_code
_entity_poly.pdbx_strand_id
1 'polypeptide(L)'
;RGETGLTVVQGAALINSSGIEYDWRRVARPLPQQLLAQGLIQPGPLALGIAARADGAVLDVQGEPAERLFAMGPPLRGMWWESTAVTDVASQAKALAVRLVELQTQD
;
A
#
# COMPACT_ATOMS: atom_id res chain seq x y z
N ARG A 1 8.94 26.45 15.36
CA ARG A 1 7.66 26.76 16.03
C ARG A 1 6.76 27.37 14.96
N GLY A 2 5.72 26.67 14.53
CA GLY A 2 4.72 27.20 13.61
C GLY A 2 3.46 27.44 14.41
N GLU A 3 2.90 28.64 14.33
CA GLU A 3 1.59 28.92 14.89
C GLU A 3 0.54 28.23 14.03
N THR A 4 -0.29 27.40 14.65
CA THR A 4 -1.43 26.76 13.99
C THR A 4 -2.61 27.71 14.07
N GLY A 5 -2.91 28.40 12.97
CA GLY A 5 -4.04 29.31 12.83
C GLY A 5 -4.95 28.85 11.68
N LEU A 6 -6.26 28.93 11.89
CA LEU A 6 -7.25 28.65 10.86
C LEU A 6 -7.56 29.95 10.11
N THR A 7 -7.36 29.95 8.79
CA THR A 7 -7.64 31.11 7.94
C THR A 7 -8.68 30.72 6.89
N VAL A 8 -9.65 31.61 6.67
CA VAL A 8 -10.68 31.46 5.64
C VAL A 8 -10.28 32.29 4.42
N VAL A 9 -10.36 31.69 3.22
CA VAL A 9 -10.03 32.33 1.95
C VAL A 9 -11.21 32.17 0.99
N GLN A 10 -11.54 33.21 0.22
CA GLN A 10 -12.57 33.14 -0.83
C GLN A 10 -11.94 33.04 -2.21
N GLY A 11 -12.54 32.24 -3.10
CA GLY A 11 -12.10 32.05 -4.48
C GLY A 11 -13.18 31.39 -5.33
N ALA A 12 -13.02 31.42 -6.65
CA ALA A 12 -13.97 30.83 -7.58
C ALA A 12 -13.92 29.29 -7.59
N ALA A 13 -12.76 28.69 -7.29
CA ALA A 13 -12.56 27.24 -7.22
C ALA A 13 -11.36 26.88 -6.33
N LEU A 14 -11.33 25.62 -5.87
CA LEU A 14 -10.23 25.01 -5.13
C LEU A 14 -9.74 23.78 -5.90
N ILE A 15 -8.43 23.69 -6.14
CA ILE A 15 -7.78 22.49 -6.68
C ILE A 15 -6.93 21.89 -5.56
N ASN A 16 -7.27 20.68 -5.12
CA ASN A 16 -6.50 19.96 -4.12
C ASN A 16 -5.45 19.07 -4.80
N SER A 17 -4.17 19.44 -4.65
CA SER A 17 -3.01 18.70 -5.16
C SER A 17 -2.14 18.13 -4.03
N SER A 18 -2.73 17.82 -2.86
CA SER A 18 -2.00 17.29 -1.70
C SER A 18 -1.50 15.84 -1.87
N GLY A 19 -1.79 15.20 -3.01
CA GLY A 19 -1.43 13.81 -3.29
C GLY A 19 -2.40 12.80 -2.69
N ILE A 20 -1.95 11.54 -2.61
CA ILE A 20 -2.71 10.42 -2.06
C ILE A 20 -2.28 10.11 -0.61
N GLU A 21 -3.19 9.51 0.15
CA GLU A 21 -2.88 8.99 1.49
C GLU A 21 -2.07 7.70 1.36
N TYR A 22 -0.86 7.68 1.92
CA TYR A 22 0.03 6.51 1.91
C TYR A 22 -0.04 5.74 3.23
N ASP A 23 -0.48 6.38 4.31
CA ASP A 23 -0.69 5.67 5.56
C ASP A 23 -2.00 4.89 5.46
N TRP A 24 -1.88 3.58 5.25
CA TRP A 24 -3.04 2.70 5.09
C TRP A 24 -3.96 2.67 6.32
N ARG A 25 -3.46 3.08 7.49
CA ARG A 25 -4.30 3.26 8.70
C ARG A 25 -5.28 4.43 8.55
N ARG A 26 -4.96 5.39 7.69
CA ARG A 26 -5.74 6.61 7.44
C ARG A 26 -6.60 6.53 6.18
N VAL A 27 -6.41 5.49 5.36
CA VAL A 27 -7.21 5.26 4.16
C VAL A 27 -8.64 4.88 4.56
N ALA A 28 -9.58 5.81 4.34
CA ALA A 28 -11.00 5.63 4.64
C ALA A 28 -11.72 4.80 3.57
N ARG A 29 -11.27 3.56 3.35
CA ARG A 29 -11.86 2.59 2.41
C ARG A 29 -12.09 1.25 3.12
N PRO A 30 -13.17 0.51 2.80
CA PRO A 30 -13.51 -0.73 3.52
C PRO A 30 -12.40 -1.79 3.51
N LEU A 31 -11.74 -2.03 2.37
CA LEU A 31 -10.75 -3.10 2.24
C LEU A 31 -9.51 -2.89 3.14
N PRO A 32 -8.77 -1.75 3.08
CA PRO A 32 -7.67 -1.49 4.01
C PRO A 32 -8.07 -1.59 5.49
N GLN A 33 -9.24 -1.03 5.84
CA GLN A 33 -9.73 -1.05 7.21
C GLN A 33 -9.99 -2.47 7.70
N GLN A 34 -10.62 -3.32 6.87
CA GLN A 34 -10.92 -4.70 7.22
C GLN A 34 -9.67 -5.57 7.29
N LEU A 35 -8.73 -5.43 6.34
CA LEU A 35 -7.47 -6.17 6.35
C LEU A 35 -6.63 -5.84 7.60
N LEU A 36 -6.54 -4.55 7.97
CA LEU A 36 -5.87 -4.12 9.20
C LEU A 36 -6.59 -4.63 10.46
N ALA A 37 -7.91 -4.53 10.51
CA ALA A 37 -8.71 -4.98 11.65
C ALA A 37 -8.63 -6.50 11.88
N GLN A 38 -8.48 -7.28 10.81
CA GLN A 38 -8.31 -8.73 10.87
C GLN A 38 -6.84 -9.15 11.09
N GLY A 39 -5.90 -8.21 11.12
CA GLY A 39 -4.47 -8.50 11.26
C GLY A 39 -3.85 -9.18 10.04
N LEU A 40 -4.53 -9.17 8.88
CA LEU A 40 -4.05 -9.79 7.63
C LEU A 40 -2.96 -8.97 6.93
N ILE A 41 -2.81 -7.71 7.33
CA ILE A 41 -1.73 -6.81 6.90
C ILE A 41 -1.26 -5.98 8.09
N GLN A 42 -0.05 -5.44 7.98
CA GLN A 42 0.45 -4.38 8.86
C GLN A 42 1.03 -3.20 8.05
N PRO A 43 1.05 -1.98 8.62
CA PRO A 43 1.70 -0.84 7.97
C PRO A 43 3.19 -1.11 7.72
N GLY A 44 3.73 -0.56 6.64
CA GLY A 44 5.17 -0.60 6.39
C GLY A 44 5.96 0.21 7.44
N PRO A 45 7.29 0.05 7.54
CA PRO A 45 8.11 0.68 8.59
C PRO A 45 7.98 2.21 8.69
N LEU A 46 7.72 2.87 7.56
CA LEU A 46 7.54 4.32 7.47
C LEU A 46 6.08 4.76 7.30
N ALA A 47 5.12 3.84 7.48
CA ALA A 47 3.71 4.04 7.17
C ALA A 47 3.46 4.57 5.73
N LEU A 48 4.31 4.17 4.79
CA LEU A 48 4.17 4.45 3.36
C LEU A 48 3.67 3.20 2.65
N GLY A 49 2.42 2.83 2.88
CA GLY A 49 1.86 1.56 2.43
C GLY A 49 1.93 0.47 3.50
N ILE A 50 2.06 -0.78 3.06
CA ILE A 50 2.00 -1.98 3.90
C ILE A 50 3.30 -2.76 3.85
N ALA A 51 3.57 -3.51 4.91
CA ALA A 51 4.74 -4.38 4.97
C ALA A 51 4.53 -5.61 4.08
N ALA A 52 5.54 -5.94 3.28
CA ALA A 52 5.53 -7.11 2.41
C ALA A 52 6.96 -7.62 2.17
N ARG A 53 7.08 -8.87 1.76
CA ARG A 53 8.31 -9.45 1.24
C ARG A 53 8.61 -8.90 -0.16
N ALA A 54 9.83 -9.16 -0.63
CA ALA A 54 10.30 -8.73 -1.96
C ALA A 54 9.53 -9.36 -3.13
N ASP A 55 8.79 -10.45 -2.89
CA ASP A 55 7.89 -11.08 -3.86
C ASP A 55 6.46 -10.52 -3.82
N GLY A 56 6.21 -9.53 -2.95
CA GLY A 56 4.90 -8.91 -2.76
C GLY A 56 3.98 -9.61 -1.76
N ALA A 57 4.38 -10.74 -1.16
CA ALA A 57 3.59 -11.38 -0.11
C ALA A 57 3.46 -10.44 1.09
N VAL A 58 2.24 -10.06 1.46
CA VAL A 58 2.02 -9.12 2.57
C VAL A 58 2.32 -9.80 3.90
N LEU A 59 2.80 -9.02 4.87
CA LEU A 59 3.03 -9.53 6.22
C LEU A 59 1.80 -9.31 7.08
N ASP A 60 1.38 -10.34 7.79
CA ASP A 60 0.35 -10.24 8.82
C ASP A 60 0.87 -9.49 10.06
N VAL A 61 0.03 -9.35 11.09
CA VAL A 61 0.40 -8.65 12.34
C VAL A 61 1.45 -9.39 13.17
N GLN A 62 1.68 -10.69 12.93
CA GLN A 62 2.77 -11.47 13.53
C GLN A 62 4.08 -11.34 12.74
N GLY A 63 4.04 -10.77 11.53
CA GLY A 63 5.19 -10.68 10.63
C GLY A 63 5.33 -11.89 9.71
N GLU A 64 4.34 -12.79 9.68
CA GLU A 64 4.34 -13.95 8.81
C GLU A 64 3.85 -13.57 7.41
N PRO A 65 4.50 -14.07 6.34
CA PRO A 65 4.07 -13.78 4.98
C PRO A 65 2.79 -14.54 4.62
N ALA A 66 1.82 -13.83 4.07
CA ALA A 66 0.57 -14.43 3.61
C ALA A 66 0.81 -15.37 2.42
N GLU A 67 0.16 -16.54 2.45
CA GLU A 67 0.26 -17.53 1.36
C GLU A 67 -0.50 -17.12 0.10
N ARG A 68 -1.59 -16.35 0.26
CA ARG A 68 -2.56 -16.06 -0.80
C ARG A 68 -2.90 -14.58 -0.96
N LEU A 69 -2.21 -13.70 -0.25
CA LEU A 69 -2.43 -12.25 -0.31
C LEU A 69 -1.13 -11.55 -0.69
N PHE A 70 -1.17 -10.89 -1.85
CA PHE A 70 -0.02 -10.20 -2.44
C PHE A 70 -0.39 -8.75 -2.74
N ALA A 71 0.59 -7.86 -2.61
CA ALA A 71 0.47 -6.47 -2.96
C ALA A 71 1.36 -6.11 -4.15
N MET A 72 0.96 -5.10 -4.90
CA MET A 72 1.71 -4.54 -6.01
C MET A 72 1.33 -3.07 -6.19
N GLY A 73 2.29 -2.26 -6.63
CA GLY A 73 2.12 -0.84 -6.92
C GLY A 73 2.12 0.04 -5.66
N PRO A 74 1.22 1.04 -5.58
CA PRO A 74 1.20 2.01 -4.47
C PRO A 74 1.20 1.46 -3.04
N PRO A 75 0.58 0.29 -2.71
CA PRO A 75 0.68 -0.30 -1.38
C PRO A 75 2.13 -0.65 -0.97
N LEU A 76 3.06 -0.81 -1.91
CA LEU A 76 4.45 -1.19 -1.65
C LEU A 76 5.44 0.00 -1.66
N ARG A 77 4.96 1.24 -1.74
CA ARG A 77 5.83 2.43 -1.89
C ARG A 77 6.91 2.57 -0.80
N GLY A 78 6.60 2.21 0.43
CA GLY A 78 7.53 2.27 1.57
C GLY A 78 8.52 1.12 1.59
N MET A 79 8.25 0.07 0.79
CA MET A 79 9.17 -1.04 0.58
C MET A 79 10.10 -0.75 -0.59
N TRP A 80 9.58 -0.20 -1.69
CA TRP A 80 10.33 0.11 -2.90
C TRP A 80 10.13 1.57 -3.32
N TRP A 81 11.25 2.29 -3.48
CA TRP A 81 11.28 3.71 -3.81
C TRP A 81 10.54 4.04 -5.12
N GLU A 82 10.52 3.12 -6.09
CA GLU A 82 9.76 3.20 -7.34
C GLU A 82 8.74 2.05 -7.42
N SER A 83 7.53 2.29 -6.90
CA SER A 83 6.39 1.34 -6.98
C SER A 83 5.13 2.02 -7.51
N THR A 84 5.29 3.06 -8.33
CA THR A 84 4.17 3.81 -8.91
C THR A 84 4.24 3.97 -10.41
N ALA A 85 5.41 3.77 -11.05
CA ALA A 85 5.48 3.87 -12.50
C ALA A 85 4.81 2.66 -13.14
N VAL A 86 4.15 2.87 -14.29
CA VAL A 86 3.45 1.81 -15.02
C VAL A 86 4.38 0.64 -15.35
N THR A 87 5.65 0.92 -15.66
CA THR A 87 6.70 -0.08 -15.94
C THR A 87 7.01 -0.95 -14.73
N ASP A 88 7.05 -0.37 -13.53
CA ASP A 88 7.33 -1.08 -12.29
C ASP A 88 6.16 -2.00 -11.95
N VAL A 89 4.95 -1.47 -12.02
CA VAL A 89 3.72 -2.22 -11.77
C VAL A 89 3.56 -3.36 -12.79
N ALA A 90 3.91 -3.15 -14.05
CA ALA A 90 3.90 -4.21 -15.07
C ALA A 90 4.93 -5.31 -14.78
N SER A 91 6.13 -4.93 -14.33
CA SER A 91 7.18 -5.88 -13.93
C SER A 91 6.76 -6.70 -12.71
N GLN A 92 6.14 -6.04 -11.73
CA GLN A 92 5.53 -6.69 -10.56
C GLN A 92 4.43 -7.68 -10.95
N ALA A 93 3.52 -7.26 -11.82
CA ALA A 93 2.44 -8.11 -12.32
C ALA A 93 2.99 -9.38 -12.97
N LYS A 94 4.03 -9.24 -13.80
CA LYS A 94 4.69 -10.37 -14.46
C LYS A 94 5.32 -11.33 -13.45
N ALA A 95 6.05 -10.81 -12.46
CA ALA A 95 6.67 -11.63 -11.42
C ALA A 95 5.61 -12.37 -10.59
N LEU A 96 4.54 -11.67 -10.17
CA LEU A 96 3.43 -12.26 -9.42
C LEU A 96 2.70 -13.34 -10.23
N ALA A 97 2.48 -13.12 -11.53
CA ALA A 97 1.83 -14.10 -12.39
C ALA A 97 2.60 -15.43 -12.46
N VAL A 98 3.92 -15.38 -12.61
CA VAL A 98 4.78 -16.59 -12.58
C VAL A 98 4.64 -17.31 -11.23
N ARG A 99 4.69 -16.55 -10.14
CA ARG A 99 4.56 -17.11 -8.79
C ARG A 99 3.22 -17.81 -8.55
N LEU A 100 2.12 -17.23 -9.03
CA LEU A 100 0.79 -17.80 -8.87
C LEU A 100 0.65 -19.15 -9.61
N VAL A 101 1.29 -19.30 -10.77
CA VAL A 101 1.32 -20.58 -11.49
C VAL A 101 2.08 -21.65 -10.71
N GLU A 102 3.21 -21.30 -10.09
CA GLU A 102 3.98 -22.22 -9.24
C GLU A 102 3.16 -22.69 -8.03
N LEU A 103 2.46 -21.78 -7.36
CA LEU A 103 1.60 -22.09 -6.21
C LEU A 103 0.46 -23.04 -6.59
N GLN A 104 -0.16 -22.84 -7.76
CA GLN A 104 -1.21 -23.75 -8.26
C GLN A 104 -0.71 -25.17 -8.56
N THR A 105 0.59 -25.37 -8.69
CA THR A 105 1.17 -26.69 -8.98
C THR A 105 1.49 -27.47 -7.70
N GLN A 106 1.36 -26.82 -6.52
CA GLN A 106 1.63 -27.42 -5.21
C GLN A 106 0.38 -27.89 -4.46
N ASP A 107 -0.81 -27.56 -4.98
CA ASP A 107 -2.12 -28.11 -4.56
C ASP A 107 -2.50 -29.33 -5.41
#